data_AF-A0A7L3B8Y6-F1
#
_entry.id   AF-A0A7L3B8Y6-F1
#
_cell.length_a   1.000
_cell.length_b   1.000
_cell.length_c   1.000
_cell.angle_alpha   90.00
_cell.angle_beta   90.00
_cell.angle_gamma   90.00
#
_symmetry.space_group_name_H-M   'P 1'
#
loop_
_entity.id
_entity.type
_entity.pdbx_description
1 polymer ?
#
loop_
_entity_poly.entity_id
_entity_poly.type
_entity_poly.pdbx_seq_one_letter_code
_entity_poly.pdbx_strand_id
1 'polypeptide(L)'
;AAMELPPSHYGAGRAAALAAGFVRYRRGGPGRGLALREVRRARQDIDDLGRKYHLELVLEDVFDKDSTVNCTAEVLYHLGNKNIAPDVQFTIEGELKNTDEADNIFYNRIKSLEKELVAENIPDSHGNVPPEMEPIHLLGWVASGYVVWQNSTENTKLQLGQIKHVKQV
;
A
#
# COMPACT_ATOMS: atom_id res chain seq x y z
N ALA A 1 2.59 -23.27 16.24
CA ALA A 1 1.69 -24.12 15.43
C ALA A 1 0.66 -23.22 14.80
N ALA A 2 0.60 -23.18 13.47
CA ALA A 2 -0.19 -22.17 12.77
C ALA A 2 -1.70 -22.37 12.98
N MET A 3 -2.36 -21.31 13.43
CA MET A 3 -3.81 -21.22 13.64
C MET A 3 -4.46 -20.53 12.44
N GLU A 4 -5.44 -21.18 11.81
CA GLU A 4 -6.28 -20.55 10.79
C GLU A 4 -7.11 -19.44 11.43
N LEU A 5 -7.13 -18.28 10.76
CA LEU A 5 -7.91 -17.12 11.18
C LEU A 5 -9.03 -16.88 10.16
N PRO A 6 -10.25 -16.53 10.63
CA PRO A 6 -11.25 -15.98 9.73
C PRO A 6 -10.68 -14.75 9.01
N PRO A 7 -10.92 -14.57 7.69
CA PRO A 7 -10.44 -13.39 6.98
C PRO A 7 -10.91 -12.04 7.57
N SER A 8 -12.07 -12.05 8.24
CA SER A 8 -12.63 -10.91 8.96
C SER A 8 -11.97 -10.64 10.33
N HIS A 9 -11.07 -11.53 10.79
CA HIS A 9 -10.37 -11.35 12.04
C HIS A 9 -9.51 -10.09 12.00
N TYR A 10 -9.56 -9.26 13.05
CA TYR A 10 -8.89 -7.95 13.07
C TYR A 10 -7.37 -8.08 12.84
N GLY A 11 -6.72 -9.12 13.38
CA GLY A 11 -5.30 -9.38 13.17
C GLY A 11 -4.96 -9.67 11.72
N ALA A 12 -5.79 -10.47 11.05
CA ALA A 12 -5.65 -10.76 9.62
C ALA A 12 -5.85 -9.48 8.80
N GLY A 13 -6.88 -8.69 9.10
CA GLY A 13 -7.16 -7.43 8.40
C GLY A 13 -6.08 -6.36 8.58
N ARG A 14 -5.43 -6.29 9.75
CA ARG A 14 -4.29 -5.37 9.99
C ARG A 14 -3.04 -5.82 9.26
N ALA A 15 -2.68 -7.10 9.37
CA ALA A 15 -1.54 -7.66 8.65
C ALA A 15 -1.72 -7.54 7.13
N ALA A 16 -2.93 -7.78 6.60
CA ALA A 16 -3.24 -7.60 5.19
C ALA A 16 -3.15 -6.13 4.73
N ALA A 17 -3.63 -5.18 5.55
CA ALA A 17 -3.50 -3.76 5.24
C ALA A 17 -2.02 -3.32 5.17
N LEU A 18 -1.20 -3.81 6.11
CA LEU A 18 0.24 -3.60 6.10
C LEU A 18 0.90 -4.21 4.85
N ALA A 19 0.62 -5.49 4.58
CA ALA A 19 1.16 -6.19 3.40
C ALA A 19 0.80 -5.46 2.10
N ALA A 20 -0.46 -5.07 1.93
CA ALA A 20 -0.90 -4.31 0.76
C ALA A 20 -0.21 -2.93 0.66
N GLY A 21 -0.01 -2.23 1.78
CA GLY A 21 0.75 -0.98 1.82
C GLY A 21 2.22 -1.18 1.41
N PHE A 22 2.86 -2.25 1.87
CA PHE A 22 4.23 -2.60 1.49
C PHE A 22 4.33 -2.98 0.01
N VAL A 23 3.42 -3.81 -0.50
CA VAL A 23 3.36 -4.16 -1.93
C VAL A 23 3.16 -2.92 -2.79
N ARG A 24 2.25 -2.02 -2.40
CA ARG A 24 2.04 -0.74 -3.09
C ARG A 24 3.31 0.10 -3.13
N TYR A 25 4.04 0.22 -2.01
CA TYR A 25 5.31 0.94 -1.99
C TYR A 25 6.35 0.32 -2.95
N ARG A 26 6.40 -1.02 -3.03
CA ARG A 26 7.40 -1.75 -3.84
C ARG A 26 7.06 -1.87 -5.32
N ARG A 27 5.77 -1.82 -5.68
CA ARG A 27 5.27 -2.13 -7.04
C ARG A 27 4.37 -1.06 -7.65
N GLY A 28 3.95 -0.07 -6.86
CA GLY A 28 3.11 1.03 -7.32
C GLY A 28 3.92 2.16 -7.95
N GLY A 29 3.19 3.10 -8.54
CA GLY A 29 3.74 4.30 -9.17
C GLY A 29 2.62 5.25 -9.59
N PRO A 30 2.92 6.39 -10.22
CA PRO A 30 1.93 7.34 -10.72
C PRO A 30 0.90 6.73 -11.70
N GLY A 31 1.29 5.68 -12.44
CA GLY A 31 0.40 4.91 -13.31
C GLY A 31 -0.13 3.60 -12.71
N ARG A 32 0.23 3.24 -11.46
CA ARG A 32 -0.19 1.98 -10.82
C ARG A 32 -0.59 2.15 -9.36
N GLY A 33 -1.87 1.97 -9.06
CA GLY A 33 -2.36 1.93 -7.69
C GLY A 33 -2.86 0.55 -7.31
N LEU A 34 -2.23 -0.08 -6.32
CA LEU A 34 -2.66 -1.40 -5.81
C LEU A 34 -3.43 -1.24 -4.50
N ALA A 35 -4.71 -1.64 -4.52
CA ALA A 35 -5.60 -1.66 -3.37
C ALA A 35 -5.83 -3.10 -2.89
N LEU A 36 -5.99 -3.30 -1.58
CA LEU A 36 -6.44 -4.57 -1.03
C LEU A 36 -7.94 -4.72 -1.30
N ARG A 37 -8.32 -5.69 -2.12
CA ARG A 37 -9.72 -6.03 -2.39
C ARG A 37 -10.25 -7.03 -1.38
N GLU A 38 -9.49 -8.10 -1.15
CA GLU A 38 -9.95 -9.24 -0.34
C GLU A 38 -8.79 -9.94 0.35
N VAL A 39 -9.06 -10.46 1.56
CA VAL A 39 -8.23 -11.48 2.22
C VAL A 39 -8.90 -12.83 1.98
N ARG A 40 -8.28 -13.71 1.20
CA ARG A 40 -8.82 -15.05 0.92
C ARG A 40 -8.54 -16.02 2.06
N ARG A 41 -7.31 -15.98 2.57
CA ARG A 41 -6.86 -16.82 3.69
C ARG A 41 -5.92 -16.06 4.59
N ALA A 42 -5.97 -16.41 5.87
CA ALA A 42 -5.07 -15.88 6.87
C ALA A 42 -4.76 -16.98 7.89
N ARG A 43 -3.48 -17.19 8.14
CA ARG A 43 -2.98 -18.03 9.23
C ARG A 43 -2.05 -17.21 10.11
N GLN A 44 -2.01 -17.55 11.38
CA GLN A 44 -1.09 -16.97 12.34
C GLN A 44 -0.23 -18.05 12.99
N ASP A 45 1.07 -17.82 13.04
CA ASP A 45 1.97 -18.54 13.94
C ASP A 45 2.52 -17.59 15.01
N ILE A 46 2.82 -18.15 16.17
CA ILE A 46 3.38 -17.43 17.31
C ILE A 46 4.59 -18.21 17.78
N ASP A 47 5.74 -17.57 17.79
CA ASP A 47 7.00 -18.10 18.28
C ASP A 47 7.74 -17.05 19.13
N ASP A 48 8.99 -17.35 19.48
CA ASP A 48 9.83 -16.47 20.29
C ASP A 48 10.25 -15.18 19.54
N LEU A 49 10.21 -15.18 18.20
CA LEU A 49 10.50 -13.99 17.38
C LEU A 49 9.31 -13.03 17.34
N GLY A 50 8.09 -13.57 17.36
CA GLY A 50 6.87 -12.80 17.51
C GLY A 50 5.66 -13.42 16.83
N ARG A 51 4.81 -12.57 16.24
CA ARG A 51 3.57 -13.02 15.60
C ARG A 51 3.71 -12.91 14.09
N LYS A 52 3.70 -14.06 13.43
CA LYS A 52 3.80 -14.17 11.98
C LYS A 52 2.43 -14.44 11.38
N TYR A 53 2.07 -13.68 10.36
CA TYR A 53 0.86 -13.85 9.57
C TYR A 53 1.23 -14.35 8.19
N HIS A 54 0.58 -15.42 7.73
CA HIS A 54 0.64 -15.90 6.36
C HIS A 54 -0.69 -15.59 5.68
N LEU A 55 -0.65 -14.89 4.55
CA LEU A 55 -1.80 -14.27 3.92
C LEU A 55 -1.89 -14.65 2.44
N GLU A 56 -3.11 -14.95 2.00
CA GLU A 56 -3.47 -14.98 0.58
C GLU A 56 -4.42 -13.82 0.32
N LEU A 57 -4.00 -12.87 -0.52
CA LEU A 57 -4.66 -11.59 -0.77
C LEU A 57 -5.07 -11.48 -2.24
N VAL A 58 -6.12 -10.71 -2.50
CA VAL A 58 -6.45 -10.20 -3.83
C VAL A 58 -6.20 -8.71 -3.83
N LEU A 59 -5.34 -8.26 -4.75
CA LEU A 59 -5.10 -6.86 -5.01
C LEU A 59 -5.82 -6.45 -6.28
N GLU A 60 -6.32 -5.23 -6.33
CA GLU A 60 -6.92 -4.65 -7.54
C GLU A 60 -6.21 -3.36 -7.95
N ASP A 61 -6.19 -3.10 -9.25
CA ASP A 61 -5.74 -1.81 -9.77
C ASP A 61 -6.84 -0.75 -9.57
N VAL A 62 -6.48 0.40 -9.01
CA VAL A 62 -7.44 1.50 -8.80
C VAL A 62 -7.94 2.11 -10.10
N PHE A 63 -7.19 2.00 -11.20
CA PHE A 63 -7.58 2.49 -12.52
C PHE A 63 -8.42 1.48 -13.30
N ASP A 64 -8.33 0.19 -12.97
CA ASP A 64 -9.10 -0.88 -13.59
C ASP A 64 -9.50 -1.91 -12.53
N LYS A 65 -10.70 -1.76 -11.99
CA LYS A 65 -11.23 -2.59 -10.90
C LYS A 65 -11.50 -4.04 -11.30
N ASP A 66 -11.52 -4.34 -12.59
CA ASP A 66 -11.63 -5.72 -13.08
C ASP A 66 -10.25 -6.40 -13.18
N SER A 67 -9.18 -5.60 -13.17
CA SER A 67 -7.79 -6.08 -13.14
C SER A 67 -7.35 -6.41 -11.71
N THR A 68 -7.57 -7.67 -11.32
CA THR A 68 -7.11 -8.21 -10.02
C THR A 68 -5.91 -9.12 -10.15
N VAL A 69 -5.03 -9.11 -9.14
CA VAL A 69 -3.90 -10.05 -9.01
C VAL A 69 -3.90 -10.71 -7.64
N ASN A 70 -3.56 -11.99 -7.59
CA ASN A 70 -3.37 -12.68 -6.32
C ASN A 70 -1.98 -12.34 -5.76
N CYS A 71 -1.89 -12.23 -4.44
CA CYS A 71 -0.65 -11.98 -3.74
C CYS A 71 -0.58 -12.88 -2.51
N THR A 72 0.53 -13.60 -2.35
CA THR A 72 0.86 -14.26 -1.08
C THR A 72 1.80 -13.36 -0.30
N ALA A 73 1.56 -13.21 1.00
CA ALA A 73 2.39 -12.36 1.84
C ALA A 73 2.63 -12.98 3.22
N GLU A 74 3.79 -12.70 3.77
CA GLU A 74 4.16 -13.00 5.14
C GLU A 74 4.49 -11.72 5.88
N VAL A 75 3.94 -11.54 7.07
CA VAL A 75 4.15 -10.38 7.92
C VAL A 75 4.56 -10.85 9.31
N LEU A 76 5.75 -10.49 9.77
CA LEU A 76 6.23 -10.79 11.12
C LEU A 76 6.28 -9.51 11.96
N TYR A 77 5.46 -9.46 13.01
CA TYR A 77 5.59 -8.46 14.05
C TYR A 77 6.50 -8.98 15.15
N HIS A 78 7.60 -8.27 15.43
CA HIS A 78 8.60 -8.71 16.40
C HIS A 78 8.10 -8.57 17.86
N LEU A 79 8.37 -9.60 18.66
CA LEU A 79 8.12 -9.59 20.10
C LEU A 79 9.11 -8.64 20.80
N GLY A 80 8.62 -7.84 21.75
CA GLY A 80 9.47 -7.06 22.66
C GLY A 80 10.15 -5.81 22.08
N ASN A 81 10.22 -5.64 20.76
CA ASN A 81 10.77 -4.43 20.13
C ASN A 81 9.79 -3.77 19.17
N LYS A 82 8.97 -2.86 19.72
CA LYS A 82 7.98 -2.07 18.97
C LYS A 82 8.60 -0.98 18.08
N ASN A 83 9.92 -0.79 18.14
CA ASN A 83 10.62 0.25 17.38
C ASN A 83 11.22 -0.27 16.07
N ILE A 84 11.05 -1.56 15.75
CA ILE A 84 11.48 -2.16 14.49
C ILE A 84 10.27 -2.37 13.59
N ALA A 85 10.42 -2.01 12.32
CA ALA A 85 9.41 -2.26 11.30
C ALA A 85 9.15 -3.78 11.16
N PRO A 86 7.90 -4.21 10.89
CA PRO A 86 7.61 -5.63 10.67
C PRO A 86 8.38 -6.18 9.46
N ASP A 87 8.85 -7.42 9.51
CA ASP A 87 9.39 -8.06 8.31
C ASP A 87 8.23 -8.41 7.36
N VAL A 88 8.36 -8.05 6.09
CA VAL A 88 7.35 -8.33 5.07
C VAL A 88 7.98 -9.01 3.86
N GLN A 89 7.44 -10.17 3.50
CA GLN A 89 7.75 -10.86 2.25
C GLN A 89 6.47 -11.01 1.44
N PHE A 90 6.58 -10.96 0.11
CA PHE A 90 5.43 -11.17 -0.75
C PHE A 90 5.82 -11.72 -2.11
N THR A 91 4.85 -12.40 -2.73
CA THR A 91 4.89 -12.83 -4.12
C THR A 91 3.58 -12.41 -4.77
N ILE A 92 3.65 -11.94 -6.02
CA ILE A 92 2.47 -11.65 -6.86
C ILE A 92 2.39 -12.75 -7.90
N GLU A 93 1.19 -13.32 -8.09
CA GLU A 93 0.94 -14.29 -9.15
C GLU A 93 0.69 -13.56 -10.47
N GLY A 94 1.45 -13.91 -11.50
CA GLY A 94 1.35 -13.30 -12.83
C GLY A 94 2.13 -12.00 -12.97
N GLU A 95 1.88 -11.29 -14.07
CA GLU A 95 2.54 -10.04 -14.41
C GLU A 95 1.61 -8.85 -14.16
N LEU A 96 2.19 -7.76 -13.66
CA LEU A 96 1.48 -6.49 -13.55
C LEU A 96 1.52 -5.77 -14.89
N LYS A 97 0.42 -5.10 -15.27
CA LYS A 97 0.33 -4.28 -16.49
C LYS A 97 1.47 -3.27 -16.54
N ASN A 98 2.13 -3.11 -17.69
CA ASN A 98 3.17 -2.10 -17.89
C ASN A 98 2.58 -0.69 -17.70
N THR A 99 3.30 0.19 -16.99
CA THR A 99 2.88 1.58 -16.73
C THR A 99 3.87 2.63 -17.24
N ASP A 100 4.89 2.22 -18.00
CA ASP A 100 5.98 3.08 -18.49
C ASP A 100 5.45 4.27 -19.27
N GLU A 101 4.43 4.09 -20.11
CA GLU A 101 3.82 5.19 -20.87
C GLU A 101 3.17 6.23 -19.94
N ALA A 102 2.32 5.78 -19.01
CA ALA A 102 1.65 6.66 -18.04
C ALA A 102 2.65 7.37 -17.12
N ASP A 103 3.66 6.63 -16.64
CA ASP A 103 4.72 7.15 -15.78
C ASP A 103 5.58 8.18 -16.54
N ASN A 104 5.89 7.95 -17.82
CA ASN A 104 6.62 8.90 -18.67
C ASN A 104 5.80 10.15 -18.98
N ILE A 105 4.49 10.01 -19.24
CA ILE A 105 3.59 11.16 -19.44
C ILE A 105 3.59 12.04 -18.17
N PHE A 106 3.45 11.42 -17.00
CA PHE A 106 3.51 12.13 -15.73
C PHE A 106 4.87 12.82 -15.53
N TYR A 107 5.97 12.09 -15.71
CA TYR A 107 7.32 12.63 -15.57
C TYR A 107 7.56 13.84 -16.49
N ASN A 108 7.23 13.71 -17.78
CA ASN A 108 7.41 14.79 -18.75
C ASN A 108 6.55 16.01 -18.40
N ARG A 109 5.32 15.80 -17.94
CA ARG A 109 4.44 16.89 -17.47
C ARG A 109 5.04 17.65 -16.29
N ILE A 110 5.52 16.94 -15.26
CA ILE A 110 6.13 17.57 -14.08
C ILE A 110 7.42 18.30 -14.47
N LYS A 111 8.22 17.72 -15.37
CA LYS A 111 9.46 18.32 -15.86
C LYS A 111 9.23 19.60 -16.68
N SER A 112 8.10 19.70 -17.38
CA SER A 112 7.78 20.84 -18.24
C SER A 112 7.09 22.00 -17.52
N LEU A 113 6.86 21.91 -16.20
CA LEU A 113 6.20 22.98 -15.47
C LEU A 113 7.09 24.23 -15.41
N GLU A 114 6.51 25.39 -15.75
CA GLU A 114 7.23 26.68 -15.67
C GLU A 114 7.52 27.09 -14.21
N LYS A 115 6.69 26.62 -13.29
CA LYS A 115 6.80 26.88 -11.85
C LYS A 115 6.73 25.56 -11.08
N GLU A 116 7.43 25.52 -9.95
CA GLU A 116 7.35 24.40 -9.02
C GLU A 116 5.90 24.08 -8.68
N LEU A 117 5.55 22.79 -8.72
CA LEU A 117 4.25 22.33 -8.28
C LEU A 117 4.11 22.58 -6.77
N VAL A 118 3.05 23.27 -6.37
CA VAL A 118 2.64 23.44 -4.97
C VAL A 118 1.15 23.17 -4.89
N ALA A 119 0.74 22.26 -4.02
CA ALA A 119 -0.66 21.93 -3.82
C ALA A 119 -0.94 21.51 -2.36
N GLU A 120 -2.20 21.62 -1.95
CA GLU A 120 -2.63 21.36 -0.58
C GLU A 120 -3.95 20.60 -0.57
N ASN A 121 -4.19 19.88 0.52
CA ASN A 121 -5.46 19.22 0.82
C ASN A 121 -5.97 18.32 -0.32
N ILE A 122 -5.20 17.27 -0.66
CA ILE A 122 -5.56 16.27 -1.68
C ILE A 122 -5.79 14.90 -1.02
N PRO A 123 -6.98 14.29 -1.08
CA PRO A 123 -8.25 14.85 -1.58
C PRO A 123 -8.74 16.03 -0.73
N ASP A 124 -9.68 16.82 -1.24
CA ASP A 124 -10.31 17.90 -0.47
C ASP A 124 -11.22 17.37 0.67
N SER A 125 -11.88 18.27 1.41
CA SER A 125 -12.78 17.88 2.51
C SER A 125 -14.01 17.05 2.09
N HIS A 126 -14.30 16.99 0.80
CA HIS A 126 -15.40 16.21 0.22
C HIS A 126 -14.90 14.92 -0.46
N GLY A 127 -13.60 14.64 -0.41
CA GLY A 127 -13.01 13.47 -1.03
C GLY A 127 -12.65 13.65 -2.51
N ASN A 128 -12.72 14.87 -3.05
CA ASN A 128 -12.42 15.12 -4.46
C ASN A 128 -10.91 15.23 -4.69
N VAL A 129 -10.45 14.63 -5.80
CA VAL A 129 -9.10 14.80 -6.34
C VAL A 129 -9.26 15.34 -7.76
N PRO A 130 -8.74 16.54 -8.08
CA PRO A 130 -8.72 17.00 -9.47
C PRO A 130 -7.96 16.01 -10.36
N PRO A 131 -8.41 15.72 -11.60
CA PRO A 131 -7.73 14.76 -12.48
C PRO A 131 -6.23 15.03 -12.66
N GLU A 132 -5.86 16.30 -12.72
CA GLU A 132 -4.47 16.74 -12.84
C GLU A 132 -3.63 16.45 -11.58
N MET A 133 -4.26 16.21 -10.42
CA MET A 133 -3.62 15.85 -9.16
C MET A 133 -3.69 14.35 -8.85
N GLU A 134 -4.43 13.54 -9.63
CA GLU A 134 -4.53 12.09 -9.40
C GLU A 134 -3.16 11.39 -9.37
N PRO A 135 -2.23 11.64 -10.31
CA PRO A 135 -0.92 10.98 -10.27
C PRO A 135 -0.09 11.39 -9.04
N ILE A 136 -0.27 12.62 -8.54
CA ILE A 136 0.42 13.13 -7.35
C ILE A 136 -0.18 12.54 -6.08
N HIS A 137 -1.51 12.47 -6.01
CA HIS A 137 -2.21 11.77 -4.94
C HIS A 137 -1.77 10.31 -4.88
N LEU A 138 -1.70 9.65 -6.04
CA LEU A 138 -1.29 8.26 -6.12
C LEU A 138 0.18 8.06 -5.74
N LEU A 139 1.08 8.94 -6.19
CA LEU A 139 2.47 8.92 -5.78
C LEU A 139 2.62 9.10 -4.27
N GLY A 140 1.86 10.03 -3.67
CA GLY A 140 1.79 10.20 -2.21
C GLY A 140 1.26 8.95 -1.51
N TRP A 141 0.26 8.28 -2.08
CA TRP A 141 -0.29 7.04 -1.54
C TRP A 141 0.70 5.88 -1.62
N VAL A 142 1.45 5.77 -2.71
CA VAL A 142 2.54 4.79 -2.90
C VAL A 142 3.65 5.05 -1.88
N ALA A 143 4.12 6.29 -1.76
CA ALA A 143 5.14 6.68 -0.79
C ALA A 143 4.69 6.46 0.65
N SER A 144 3.41 6.71 0.95
CA SER A 144 2.84 6.46 2.29
C SER A 144 2.93 4.99 2.70
N GLY A 145 2.99 4.05 1.75
CA GLY A 145 3.18 2.63 2.03
C GLY A 145 4.46 2.34 2.81
N TYR A 146 5.54 3.08 2.57
CA TYR A 146 6.76 3.00 3.38
C TYR A 146 6.53 3.48 4.81
N VAL A 147 5.88 4.63 5.00
CA VAL A 147 5.58 5.17 6.34
C VAL A 147 4.66 4.24 7.11
N VAL A 148 3.61 3.72 6.46
CA VAL A 148 2.71 2.71 7.02
C VAL A 148 3.51 1.48 7.45
N TRP A 149 4.40 0.97 6.59
CA TRP A 149 5.22 -0.19 6.91
C TRP A 149 6.12 0.04 8.12
N GLN A 150 6.89 1.13 8.11
CA GLN A 150 7.85 1.42 9.17
C GLN A 150 7.21 1.65 10.55
N ASN A 151 5.94 2.07 10.58
CA ASN A 151 5.25 2.45 11.83
C ASN A 151 4.11 1.50 12.22
N SER A 152 3.93 0.38 11.49
CA SER A 152 2.85 -0.57 11.79
C SER A 152 3.23 -1.51 12.92
N THR A 153 2.27 -1.71 13.83
CA THR A 153 2.26 -2.74 14.85
C THR A 153 1.01 -3.60 14.71
N GLU A 154 0.93 -4.72 15.44
CA GLU A 154 -0.28 -5.55 15.51
C GLU A 154 -1.56 -4.79 15.91
N ASN A 155 -1.40 -3.62 16.55
CA ASN A 155 -2.48 -2.79 17.06
C ASN A 155 -2.90 -1.64 16.16
N THR A 156 -2.16 -1.39 15.08
CA THR A 156 -2.43 -0.26 14.18
C THR A 156 -3.03 -0.73 12.86
N LYS A 157 -3.81 0.15 12.23
CA LYS A 157 -4.24 0.02 10.84
C LYS A 157 -4.09 1.38 10.16
N LEU A 158 -2.86 1.72 9.77
CA LEU A 158 -2.53 3.03 9.21
C LEU A 158 -2.93 3.10 7.74
N GLN A 159 -3.44 4.26 7.33
CA GLN A 159 -3.80 4.58 5.95
C GLN A 159 -3.50 6.06 5.69
N LEU A 160 -3.17 6.41 4.45
CA LEU A 160 -3.11 7.81 4.04
C LEU A 160 -4.53 8.38 4.05
N GLY A 161 -4.77 9.39 4.89
CA GLY A 161 -6.02 10.13 4.88
C GLY A 161 -6.03 11.25 3.84
N GLN A 162 -4.94 12.03 3.78
CA GLN A 162 -4.84 13.22 2.93
C GLN A 162 -3.38 13.66 2.78
N ILE A 163 -3.02 14.19 1.62
CA ILE A 163 -1.84 15.03 1.42
C ILE A 163 -2.20 16.44 1.87
N LYS A 164 -1.65 16.87 3.01
CA LYS A 164 -1.90 18.21 3.53
C LYS A 164 -1.22 19.29 2.70
N HIS A 165 0.03 19.07 2.33
CA HIS A 165 0.82 19.97 1.50
C HIS A 165 1.82 19.15 0.70
N VAL A 166 2.03 19.51 -0.56
CA VAL A 166 3.09 18.96 -1.43
C VAL A 166 3.73 20.11 -2.18
N LYS A 167 5.06 20.08 -2.23
CA LYS A 167 5.87 21.03 -2.97
C LYS A 167 6.95 20.27 -3.74
N GLN A 168 7.08 20.56 -5.04
CA GLN A 168 8.20 20.11 -5.86
C GLN A 168 9.50 20.79 -5.41
N VAL A 169 10.58 20.01 -5.36
CA VAL A 169 11.93 20.43 -4.96
C VAL A 169 12.94 20.09 -6.03
#